data_AF-A0A2T0LAQ8-F1
#
_entry.id   AF-A0A2T0LAQ8-F1
#
_cell.length_a   1.000
_cell.length_b   1.000
_cell.length_c   1.000
_cell.angle_alpha   90.00
_cell.angle_beta   90.00
_cell.angle_gamma   90.00
#
_symmetry.space_group_name_H-M   'P 1'
#
loop_
_entity.id
_entity.type
_entity.pdbx_description
1 polymer ?
#
loop_
_entity_poly.entity_id
_entity_poly.type
_entity_poly.pdbx_seq_one_letter_code
_entity_poly.pdbx_strand_id
1 'polypeptide(L)' 'MELGIEPTEQKAFYPVAQSIKTHEDRWFVYLEPRIRCRLEYKKRTHAGFLREPVFQGFVLNETS' A
#
# COMPACT_ATOMS: atom_id res chain seq x y z
N MET A 1 -12.90 1.89 -6.89
CA MET A 1 -12.04 2.92 -7.52
C MET A 1 -10.85 3.09 -6.59
N GLU A 2 -9.64 2.81 -7.06
CA GLU A 2 -8.42 3.09 -6.30
C GLU A 2 -8.09 4.57 -6.49
N LEU A 3 -8.01 5.33 -5.39
CA LEU A 3 -7.85 6.78 -5.42
C LEU A 3 -6.37 7.14 -5.26
N GLY A 4 -5.85 7.89 -6.23
CA GLY A 4 -4.50 8.45 -6.18
C GLY A 4 -3.37 7.48 -6.54
N ILE A 5 -3.68 6.30 -7.09
CA ILE A 5 -2.65 5.38 -7.59
C ILE A 5 -2.49 5.57 -9.09
N GLU A 6 -1.32 6.01 -9.52
CA GLU A 6 -0.98 6.15 -10.94
C GLU A 6 -0.48 4.82 -11.54
N PRO A 7 -0.63 4.56 -12.86
CA PRO A 7 -0.18 3.32 -13.49
C PRO A 7 1.33 3.03 -13.33
N THR A 8 2.14 4.08 -13.19
CA THR A 8 3.58 3.98 -12.94
C THR A 8 3.88 3.40 -11.56
N GLU A 9 3.10 3.78 -10.56
CA GLU A 9 3.24 3.31 -9.17
C GLU A 9 2.85 1.83 -9.05
N GLN A 10 1.80 1.40 -9.75
CA GLN A 10 1.41 -0.01 -9.82
C GLN A 10 2.52 -0.87 -10.43
N LYS A 11 3.12 -0.40 -11.53
CA LYS A 11 4.24 -1.08 -12.20
C LYS A 11 5.47 -1.17 -11.30
N ALA A 12 5.75 -0.14 -10.50
CA ALA A 12 6.87 -0.14 -9.56
C ALA A 12 6.60 -1.04 -8.34
N PHE A 13 5.35 -1.10 -7.87
CA PHE A 13 4.94 -1.91 -6.73
C PHE A 13 5.06 -3.41 -7.02
N TYR A 14 4.61 -3.86 -8.21
CA TYR A 14 4.42 -5.28 -8.47
C TYR A 14 5.71 -6.14 -8.35
N PRO A 15 6.87 -5.73 -8.91
CA PRO A 15 8.12 -6.48 -8.73
C PRO A 15 8.56 -6.59 -7.26
N VAL A 16 8.38 -5.52 -6.48
CA VAL A 16 8.72 -5.49 -5.06
C VAL A 16 7.76 -6.37 -4.27
N ALA A 17 6.45 -6.30 -4.55
CA ALA A 17 5.45 -7.14 -3.91
C ALA A 17 5.70 -8.64 -4.15
N GLN A 18 6.06 -9.03 -5.37
CA GLN A 18 6.38 -10.42 -5.68
C GLN A 18 7.61 -10.94 -4.92
N SER A 19 8.63 -10.11 -4.68
CA SER A 19 9.83 -10.54 -3.97
C SER A 19 9.62 -10.75 -2.46
N ILE A 20 8.58 -10.13 -1.88
CA ILE A 20 8.23 -10.24 -0.46
C ILE A 20 6.94 -11.02 -0.21
N LYS A 21 6.42 -11.72 -1.22
CA LYS A 21 5.23 -12.54 -1.10
C LYS A 21 5.49 -13.73 -0.17
N THR A 22 4.58 -13.93 0.79
CA THR A 22 4.66 -15.04 1.76
C THR A 22 3.65 -16.15 1.44
N HIS A 23 2.42 -15.77 1.11
CA HIS A 23 1.34 -16.69 0.78
C HIS A 23 0.36 -16.05 -0.20
N GLU A 24 -0.43 -16.86 -0.88
CA GLU A 24 -1.46 -16.41 -1.80
C GLU A 24 -2.62 -17.40 -1.75
N ASP A 25 -3.84 -16.88 -1.64
CA ASP A 25 -5.07 -17.63 -1.75
C ASP A 25 -5.90 -17.14 -2.95
N ARG A 26 -7.14 -17.64 -3.08
CA ARG A 26 -8.03 -17.30 -4.20
C ARG A 26 -8.30 -15.80 -4.34
N TRP A 27 -8.22 -15.04 -3.25
CA TRP A 27 -8.65 -13.64 -3.16
C TRP A 27 -7.52 -12.70 -2.79
N PHE A 28 -6.52 -13.18 -2.03
CA PHE A 28 -5.52 -12.32 -1.42
C PHE A 28 -4.09 -12.82 -1.65
N VAL A 29 -3.20 -11.85 -1.88
CA VAL A 29 -1.76 -12.03 -1.83
C VAL A 29 -1.27 -11.45 -0.50
N TYR A 30 -0.63 -12.28 0.31
CA TYR A 30 -0.04 -11.88 1.59
C TYR A 30 1.44 -11.55 1.39
N LEU A 31 1.85 -10.40 1.92
CA LEU A 31 3.19 -9.84 1.78
C LEU A 31 3.85 -9.70 3.15
N GLU A 32 5.18 -9.76 3.22
CA GLU A 32 5.90 -9.26 4.39
C GLU A 32 5.64 -7.76 4.60
N PRO A 33 5.53 -7.27 5.84
CA PRO A 33 5.23 -5.86 6.14
C PRO A 33 6.48 -4.96 5.97
N ARG A 34 7.04 -4.93 4.76
CA ARG A 34 8.27 -4.18 4.42
C ARG A 34 7.99 -2.86 3.70
N ILE A 35 6.80 -2.70 3.13
CA ILE A 35 6.42 -1.54 2.33
C ILE A 35 5.69 -0.53 3.22
N ARG A 36 6.14 0.73 3.18
CA ARG A 36 5.48 1.86 3.84
C ARG A 36 4.93 2.81 2.78
N CYS A 37 3.76 3.39 3.04
CA CYS A 37 3.15 4.39 2.16
C CYS A 37 2.63 5.58 2.95
N ARG A 38 2.46 6.70 2.25
CA ARG A 38 1.77 7.89 2.74
C ARG A 38 0.35 7.92 2.17
N LEU A 39 -0.61 8.25 3.02
CA LEU A 39 -2.02 8.35 2.65
C LEU A 39 -2.57 9.68 3.15
N GLU A 40 -3.42 10.32 2.36
CA GLU A 40 -4.38 11.31 2.86
C GLU A 40 -5.69 10.60 3.21
N TYR A 41 -6.35 11.03 4.29
CA TYR A 41 -7.62 10.43 4.71
C TYR A 41 -8.48 11.45 5.46
N LYS A 42 -9.80 11.28 5.43
CA LYS A 42 -10.73 12.21 6.10
C LYS A 42 -10.74 12.03 7.62
N LYS A 43 -10.94 10.79 8.06
CA LYS A 43 -11.01 10.46 9.49
C LYS A 43 -10.67 9.00 9.74
N ARG A 44 -10.25 8.72 10.97
CA ARG A 44 -10.16 7.36 11.51
C ARG A 44 -11.49 6.96 12.15
N THR A 45 -11.93 5.73 11.94
CA THR A 45 -13.12 5.18 12.60
C THR A 45 -12.79 4.71 14.02
N HIS A 46 -13.80 4.51 14.86
CA HIS A 46 -13.61 3.94 16.20
C HIS A 46 -12.97 2.53 16.16
N ALA A 47 -13.22 1.76 15.09
CA ALA A 47 -12.59 0.46 14.87
C ALA A 47 -11.16 0.55 14.26
N GLY A 48 -10.64 1.77 14.05
CA GLY A 48 -9.27 2.00 13.63
C GLY A 48 -9.03 2.11 12.12
N PHE A 49 -10.06 1.95 11.28
CA PHE A 49 -9.97 2.07 9.82
C PHE A 49 -9.90 3.52 9.35
N LEU A 50 -9.37 3.75 8.14
CA LEU A 50 -9.35 5.07 7.49
C LEU A 50 -10.56 5.24 6.55
N ARG A 51 -11.23 6.39 6.62
CA ARG A 51 -12.32 6.74 5.71
C ARG A 51 -11.77 7.49 4.50
N GLU A 52 -12.09 6.98 3.32
CA GLU A 52 -11.67 7.52 2.02
C GLU A 52 -10.15 7.77 1.95
N PRO A 53 -9.33 6.72 2.12
CA PRO A 53 -7.89 6.87 1.97
C PRO A 53 -7.55 7.16 0.50
N VAL A 54 -6.67 8.13 0.29
CA VAL A 54 -6.10 8.50 -1.01
C VAL A 54 -4.60 8.26 -0.94
N PHE A 55 -4.07 7.48 -1.89
CA PHE A 55 -2.66 7.18 -1.96
C PHE A 55 -1.85 8.44 -2.35
N GLN A 56 -0.70 8.64 -1.68
CA GLN A 56 0.19 9.79 -1.92
C GLN A 56 1.61 9.37 -2.30
N GLY A 57 1.87 8.07 -2.40
CA GLY A 57 3.20 7.53 -2.71
C GLY A 57 3.77 6.60 -1.63
N PHE A 58 4.81 5.87 -2.03
CA PHE A 58 5.59 5.01 -1.15
C PHE A 58 6.65 5.80 -0.38
N VAL A 59 6.95 5.36 0.85
CA VAL A 59 8.06 5.88 1.64
C VAL A 59 9.30 5.04 1.32
N LEU A 60 10.16 5.55 0.44
CA LEU A 60 11.48 5.00 0.19
C LEU A 60 12.41 5.51 1.31
N ASN A 61 13.22 4.61 1.87
CA ASN A 61 13.94 4.80 3.13
C ASN A 61 14.49 6.23 3.37
N GLU A 62 14.20 6.74 4.56
CA GLU A 62 14.87 7.88 5.16
C GLU A 62 16.25 7.40 5.59
N THR A 63 17.31 7.85 4.92
CA THR A 63 18.68 7.64 5.40
C THR A 63 18.81 8.41 6.72
N SER A 64 19.02 7.71 7.83
CA SER A 64 19.55 8.28 9.08
C SER A 64 20.88 7.62 9.37
#